data_AF-A0A557SQT8-F1
#
_entry.id   AF-A0A557SQT8-F1
#
_cell.length_a   1.000
_cell.length_b   1.000
_cell.length_c   1.000
_cell.angle_alpha   90.00
_cell.angle_beta   90.00
_cell.angle_gamma   90.00
#
_symmetry.space_group_name_H-M   'P 1'
#
loop_
_entity.id
_entity.type
_entity.pdbx_description
1 polymer ?
#
loop_
_entity_poly.entity_id
_entity_poly.type
_entity_poly.pdbx_seq_one_letter_code
_entity_poly.pdbx_strand_id
1 'polypeptide(L)' 'MLKQAQNQPKDDFGVSQVNVIYNKEEDKLFCLVDAPDKESVRKHHEKFGTTCEWITEVKTTA' A
#
# COMPACT_ATOMS: atom_id res chain seq x y z
N MET A 1 10.80 -8.63 -5.06
CA MET A 1 10.44 -7.20 -5.06
C MET A 1 9.38 -6.90 -4.01
N LEU A 2 8.15 -7.45 -4.09
CA LEU A 2 7.07 -7.13 -3.12
C LEU A 2 7.41 -7.41 -1.64
N LYS A 3 8.05 -8.54 -1.33
CA LYS A 3 8.47 -8.88 0.05
C LYS A 3 9.55 -7.93 0.61
N GLN A 4 10.35 -7.31 -0.25
CA GLN A 4 11.39 -6.36 0.18
C GLN A 4 10.79 -5.00 0.53
N ALA A 5 9.67 -4.62 -0.09
CA ALA A 5 8.96 -3.37 0.20
C ALA A 5 8.44 -3.30 1.64
N GLN A 6 8.08 -4.45 2.23
CA GLN A 6 7.54 -4.55 3.60
C GLN A 6 8.53 -4.14 4.70
N ASN A 7 9.84 -4.07 4.40
CA ASN A 7 10.88 -3.72 5.37
C ASN A 7 11.54 -2.37 5.04
N GLN A 8 10.96 -1.59 4.14
CA GLN A 8 11.49 -0.27 3.80
C GLN A 8 11.05 0.78 4.82
N PRO A 9 11.85 1.84 5.04
CA PRO A 9 11.39 3.00 5.80
C PRO A 9 10.18 3.65 5.14
N LYS A 10 9.51 4.53 5.90
CA LYS A 10 8.46 5.39 5.35
C LYS A 10 9.00 6.16 4.16
N ASP A 11 8.18 6.26 3.11
CA ASP A 11 8.54 6.97 1.90
C ASP A 11 8.32 8.49 2.02
N ASP A 12 8.48 9.21 0.90
CA ASP A 12 8.33 10.66 0.81
C ASP A 12 6.91 11.15 1.17
N PHE A 13 5.92 10.25 1.24
CA PHE A 13 4.53 10.53 1.61
C PHE A 13 4.19 10.05 3.03
N GLY A 14 5.18 9.54 3.77
CA GLY A 14 4.98 9.01 5.12
C GLY A 14 4.31 7.64 5.16
N VAL A 15 4.27 6.91 4.03
CA VAL A 15 3.63 5.60 3.89
C VAL A 15 4.65 4.49 4.17
N SER A 16 4.27 3.52 5.01
CA SER A 16 5.03 2.28 5.20
C SER A 16 4.21 1.05 4.82
N GLN A 17 4.83 0.15 4.07
CA GLN A 17 4.21 -1.08 3.59
C GLN A 17 4.14 -2.10 4.73
N VAL A 18 2.92 -2.46 5.17
CA VAL A 18 2.71 -3.47 6.22
C VAL A 18 2.59 -4.85 5.60
N ASN A 19 1.74 -4.98 4.57
CA ASN A 19 1.57 -6.24 3.85
C ASN A 19 1.19 -6.01 2.39
N VAL A 20 1.45 -7.02 1.56
CA VAL A 20 1.05 -7.07 0.15
C VAL A 20 0.56 -8.47 -0.16
N ILE A 21 -0.66 -8.55 -0.68
CA ILE A 21 -1.31 -9.79 -1.09
C ILE A 21 -1.65 -9.65 -2.57
N TYR A 22 -1.23 -10.60 -3.39
CA TYR A 22 -1.54 -10.61 -4.82
C TYR A 22 -2.47 -11.79 -5.13
N ASN A 23 -3.68 -11.47 -5.57
CA ASN A 23 -4.58 -12.46 -6.17
C ASN A 23 -4.25 -12.58 -7.65
N LYS A 24 -3.53 -13.65 -8.03
CA LYS A 24 -3.13 -13.91 -9.41
C LYS A 24 -4.31 -14.26 -10.32
N GLU A 25 -5.35 -14.91 -9.79
CA GLU A 25 -6.52 -15.32 -10.60
C GLU A 25 -7.35 -14.11 -11.05
N GLU A 26 -7.45 -13.08 -10.20
CA GLU A 26 -8.17 -11.83 -10.51
C GLU A 26 -7.25 -10.70 -10.98
N ASP A 27 -5.94 -10.92 -11.02
CA ASP A 27 -4.90 -9.90 -11.25
C ASP A 27 -5.04 -8.65 -10.34
N LYS A 28 -5.34 -8.88 -9.05
CA LYS A 28 -5.56 -7.81 -8.06
C LYS A 28 -4.47 -7.77 -7.00
N LEU A 29 -4.01 -6.55 -6.70
CA LEU A 29 -3.07 -6.28 -5.60
C LEU A 29 -3.82 -5.66 -4.43
N PHE A 30 -3.67 -6.25 -3.25
CA PHE A 30 -4.16 -5.71 -1.99
C PHE A 30 -2.98 -5.29 -1.12
N CYS A 31 -2.93 -4.01 -0.78
CA CYS A 31 -1.88 -3.42 0.03
C CYS A 31 -2.44 -3.00 1.38
N LEU A 32 -1.86 -3.53 2.46
CA LEU A 32 -2.04 -2.97 3.79
C LEU A 32 -0.87 -2.04 4.07
N VAL A 33 -1.16 -0.79 4.39
CA VAL A 33 -0.16 0.25 4.63
C VAL A 33 -0.51 1.04 5.88
N ASP A 34 0.52 1.51 6.58
CA ASP A 34 0.40 2.58 7.58
C ASP A 34 0.68 3.90 6.87
N ALA A 35 -0.22 4.86 7.00
CA ALA A 35 -0.19 6.12 6.27
C ALA A 35 -0.89 7.22 7.07
N PRO A 36 -0.49 8.50 6.89
CA PRO A 36 -1.13 9.62 7.59
C PRO A 36 -2.58 9.86 7.12
N ASP A 37 -2.86 9.66 5.83
CA ASP A 37 -4.18 9.87 5.23
C ASP A 37 -4.33 9.14 3.87
N LYS A 38 -5.55 9.15 3.32
CA LYS A 38 -5.86 8.51 2.04
C LYS A 38 -5.17 9.16 0.83
N GLU A 39 -4.81 10.43 0.90
CA GLU A 39 -4.13 11.13 -0.20
C GLU A 39 -2.69 10.65 -0.33
N SER A 40 -2.01 10.47 0.80
CA SER A 40 -0.65 9.93 0.88
C SER A 40 -0.59 8.50 0.31
N VAL A 41 -1.61 7.69 0.57
CA VAL A 41 -1.75 6.35 -0.06
C VAL A 41 -1.90 6.47 -1.58
N ARG A 42 -2.68 7.42 -2.12
CA ARG A 42 -2.80 7.60 -3.58
C ARG A 42 -1.47 8.00 -4.20
N LYS A 43 -0.81 9.02 -3.65
CA LYS A 43 0.48 9.52 -4.14
C LYS A 43 1.57 8.44 -4.12
N HIS A 44 1.59 7.61 -3.06
CA HIS A 44 2.48 6.46 -2.98
C HIS A 44 2.32 5.53 -4.18
N HIS A 45 1.09 5.12 -4.52
CA HIS A 45 0.86 4.19 -5.64
C HIS A 45 1.04 4.87 -7.01
N GLU A 46 0.65 6.14 -7.16
CA GLU A 46 0.84 6.92 -8.39
C GLU A 46 2.32 7.06 -8.76
N LYS A 47 3.22 7.19 -7.76
CA LYS A 47 4.68 7.20 -7.96
C LYS A 47 5.19 5.93 -8.66
N PHE A 48 4.50 4.81 -8.49
CA PHE A 48 4.82 3.53 -9.13
C PHE A 48 3.99 3.25 -10.39
N GLY A 49 3.22 4.23 -10.87
CA GLY A 49 2.38 4.10 -12.06
C GLY A 49 1.09 3.31 -11.83
N THR A 50 0.66 3.15 -10.57
CA THR A 50 -0.53 2.38 -10.21
C THR A 50 -1.60 3.29 -9.61
N THR A 51 -2.83 3.17 -10.06
CA THR A 51 -3.98 3.85 -9.48
C THR A 51 -4.72 2.95 -8.49
N CYS A 52 -5.05 3.45 -7.31
CA CYS A 52 -5.89 2.72 -6.36
C CYS A 52 -7.36 2.82 -6.77
N GLU A 53 -7.99 1.68 -7.10
CA GLU A 53 -9.45 1.63 -7.34
C GLU A 53 -10.25 1.94 -6.07
N TRP A 54 -9.75 1.49 -4.90
CA TRP A 54 -10.43 1.64 -3.62
C TRP A 54 -9.44 1.81 -2.47
N ILE A 55 -9.80 2.67 -1.51
CA ILE A 55 -9.03 2.91 -0.27
C ILE A 55 -9.99 3.02 0.91
N THR A 56 -9.86 2.09 1.85
CA THR A 56 -10.54 2.17 3.15
C THR A 56 -9.53 2.25 4.29
N GLU A 57 -9.87 3.06 5.29
CA GLU A 57 -9.17 3.04 6.56
C GLU A 57 -9.64 1.82 7.35
N VAL A 58 -8.71 1.17 8.07
CA VAL A 58 -8.99 0.00 8.90
C VAL A 58 -8.27 0.15 10.24
N LYS A 59 -8.79 -0.53 11.28
CA LYS A 59 -8.06 -0.76 12.53
C LYS A 59 -7.51 -2.17 12.50
N THR A 60 -6.21 -2.32 12.71
CA THR A 60 -5.58 -3.64 12.81
C THR A 60 -5.78 -4.21 14.22
N THR A 61 -5.90 -5.54 14.30
CA THR A 61 -5.89 -6.30 15.56
C THR A 61 -4.60 -7.10 15.75
N ALA A 62 -3.66 -6.98 14.80
CA ALA A 62 -2.35 -7.63 14.85
C ALA A 62 -1.47 -7.09 15.98
#